data_AF-A0A9D9M1S0-F1
#
_entry.id   AF-A0A9D9M1S0-F1
#
_cell.length_a   1.000
_cell.length_b   1.000
_cell.length_c   1.000
_cell.angle_alpha   90.00
_cell.angle_beta   90.00
_cell.angle_gamma   90.00
#
_symmetry.space_group_name_H-M   'P 1'
#
loop_
_entity.id
_entity.type
_entity.pdbx_description
1 polymer ?
#
loop_
_entity_poly.entity_id
_entity_poly.type
_entity_poly.pdbx_seq_one_letter_code
_entity_poly.pdbx_strand_id
1 'polypeptide(L)' 'MIFPLEQLVKFKDNIYEITCAASRRAYQLSRLGDPIIEENEGKVVSLAAKQLFTHDVKYELDK' A
#
# COMPACT_ATOMS: atom_id res chain seq x y z
N MET A 1 10.21 6.05 6.14
CA MET A 1 10.19 5.08 4.99
C MET A 1 10.47 5.78 3.64
N ILE A 2 10.99 5.05 2.65
CA ILE A 2 11.12 5.51 1.24
C ILE A 2 9.98 4.92 0.39
N PHE A 3 9.29 5.77 -0.38
CA PHE A 3 8.22 5.35 -1.29
C PHE A 3 8.82 4.74 -2.58
N PRO A 4 8.26 3.63 -3.11
CA PRO A 4 8.82 2.95 -4.28
C PRO A 4 8.46 3.67 -5.60
N LEU A 5 9.12 4.80 -5.87
CA LEU A 5 8.88 5.62 -7.06
C LEU A 5 9.18 4.88 -8.36
N GLU A 6 10.20 4.01 -8.38
CA GLU A 6 10.53 3.22 -9.55
C GLU A 6 9.39 2.27 -9.93
N GLN A 7 8.82 1.58 -8.95
CA GLN A 7 7.68 0.68 -9.12
C GLN A 7 6.45 1.46 -9.56
N LEU A 8 6.20 2.64 -8.98
CA LEU A 8 5.12 3.54 -9.41
C LEU A 8 5.25 3.91 -10.89
N VAL A 9 6.44 4.31 -11.34
CA VAL A 9 6.69 4.69 -12.75
C VAL A 9 6.58 3.49 -13.69
N LYS A 10 6.97 2.30 -13.24
CA LYS A 10 6.89 1.06 -14.01
C LYS A 10 5.49 0.42 -14.00
N PHE A 11 4.60 0.82 -13.11
CA PHE A 11 3.26 0.26 -13.01
C PHE A 11 2.44 0.57 -14.27
N LYS A 12 1.95 -0.48 -14.94
CA LYS A 12 1.17 -0.38 -16.19
C LYS A 12 -0.29 -0.80 -16.04
N ASP A 13 -0.65 -1.37 -14.89
CA ASP A 13 -2.03 -1.75 -14.61
C ASP A 13 -2.86 -0.55 -14.16
N ASN A 14 -4.08 -0.80 -13.71
CA ASN A 14 -5.03 0.24 -13.36
C ASN A 14 -4.60 1.00 -12.10
N ILE A 15 -4.14 2.24 -12.28
CA ILE A 15 -3.68 3.11 -11.18
C ILE A 15 -4.80 3.40 -10.17
N TYR A 16 -6.06 3.44 -10.61
CA TYR A 16 -7.20 3.64 -9.73
C TYR A 16 -7.38 2.45 -8.80
N GLU A 17 -7.28 1.23 -9.33
CA GLU A 17 -7.46 0.01 -8.55
C GLU A 17 -6.40 -0.15 -7.47
N ILE A 18 -5.12 0.04 -7.80
CA ILE A 18 -4.05 -0.04 -6.80
C ILE A 18 -4.17 1.07 -5.75
N THR A 19 -4.70 2.25 -6.11
CA THR A 19 -4.95 3.34 -5.16
C THR A 19 -6.09 2.98 -4.19
N CYS A 20 -7.17 2.38 -4.71
CA CYS A 20 -8.26 1.84 -3.89
C CYS A 20 -7.76 0.72 -2.97
N ALA A 21 -6.94 -0.20 -3.49
CA ALA A 21 -6.33 -1.27 -2.71
C ALA A 21 -5.41 -0.73 -1.62
N ALA A 22 -4.58 0.27 -1.92
CA ALA A 22 -3.70 0.92 -0.93
C ALA A 22 -4.50 1.56 0.20
N SER A 23 -5.59 2.24 -0.13
CA SER A 23 -6.51 2.83 0.86
C SER A 23 -7.14 1.77 1.77
N ARG A 24 -7.61 0.65 1.20
CA ARG A 24 -8.17 -0.48 1.96
C ARG A 24 -7.11 -1.14 2.85
N ARG A 25 -5.90 -1.33 2.33
CA ARG A 25 -4.79 -1.92 3.09
C ARG A 25 -4.34 -1.00 4.22
N ALA A 26 -4.27 0.32 3.99
CA ALA A 26 -3.97 1.29 5.03
C ALA A 26 -5.01 1.24 6.16
N TYR A 27 -6.30 1.16 5.82
CA TYR A 27 -7.37 0.96 6.80
C TYR A 27 -7.18 -0.33 7.61
N GLN A 28 -6.84 -1.44 6.98
CA GLN A 28 -6.56 -2.71 7.69
C GLN A 28 -5.41 -2.56 8.69
N LEU A 29 -4.29 -1.96 8.27
CA LEU A 29 -3.14 -1.72 9.15
C LEU A 29 -3.55 -0.84 10.34
N SER A 30 -4.22 0.29 10.09
CA SER A 30 -4.69 1.19 11.14
C SER A 30 -5.66 0.52 12.10
N ARG A 31 -6.58 -0.31 11.59
CA ARG A 31 -7.58 -0.98 12.43
C ARG A 31 -6.97 -2.05 13.32
N LEU A 32 -5.91 -2.71 12.86
CA LEU A 32 -5.17 -3.71 13.64
C LEU A 32 -4.17 -3.08 14.62
N GLY A 33 -3.87 -1.78 14.49
CA GLY A 33 -2.84 -1.12 15.28
C GLY A 33 -1.46 -1.75 15.05
N ASP A 34 -1.18 -2.14 13.80
CA ASP A 34 0.03 -2.88 13.46
C ASP A 34 1.30 -2.06 13.78
N PRO A 35 2.25 -2.57 14.59
CA PRO A 35 3.44 -1.83 15.02
C PRO A 35 4.30 -1.33 13.86
N ILE A 36 4.21 -1.96 12.68
CA ILE A 36 4.90 -1.52 11.47
C ILE A 36 4.54 -0.07 11.07
N ILE A 37 3.40 0.45 11.53
CA ILE A 37 3.00 1.85 11.28
C ILE A 37 3.98 2.82 11.95
N GLU A 38 4.31 2.60 13.22
CA GLU A 38 5.24 3.44 13.98
C GLU A 38 6.67 3.33 13.44
N GLU A 39 7.09 2.12 13.06
CA GLU A 39 8.38 1.89 12.37
C GLU A 39 8.50 2.67 11.05
N ASN A 40 7.36 3.06 10.46
CA ASN A 40 7.28 3.83 9.23
C ASN A 40 6.79 5.27 9.45
N GLU A 41 7.00 5.82 10.66
CA GLU A 41 6.71 7.22 11.02
C GLU A 41 5.23 7.59 10.84
N GLY A 42 4.31 6.64 11.08
CA GLY A 42 2.87 6.87 10.93
C GLY A 42 2.39 7.01 9.49
N LYS A 43 3.26 6.85 8.48
CA LYS A 43 2.92 7.02 7.05
C LYS A 43 2.20 5.78 6.48
N VAL A 44 1.05 5.44 7.06
CA VAL A 44 0.32 4.19 6.80
C VAL A 44 -0.11 4.03 5.34
N VAL A 45 -0.47 5.11 4.64
CA VAL A 45 -0.84 5.05 3.21
C VAL A 45 0.37 4.73 2.34
N SER A 46 1.50 5.39 2.58
CA SER A 46 2.75 5.11 1.87
C SER A 46 3.26 3.70 2.14
N LEU A 47 3.07 3.20 3.36
CA LEU A 47 3.39 1.82 3.73
C LEU A 47 2.52 0.81 2.99
N ALA A 48 1.21 1.02 3.00
CA ALA A 48 0.26 0.18 2.29
C ALA A 48 0.55 0.17 0.78
N ALA A 49 0.74 1.33 0.17
CA ALA A 49 1.10 1.44 -1.24
C ALA A 49 2.42 0.72 -1.54
N LYS A 50 3.43 0.86 -0.68
CA LYS A 50 4.69 0.11 -0.83
C LYS A 50 4.45 -1.38 -0.87
N GLN A 51 3.74 -1.94 0.12
CA GLN A 51 3.44 -3.38 0.20
C GLN A 51 2.77 -3.91 -1.07
N LEU A 52 1.93 -3.10 -1.72
CA LEU A 52 1.29 -3.48 -2.99
C LEU A 52 2.25 -3.40 -4.18
N PHE A 53 3.01 -2.30 -4.31
CA PHE A 53 3.98 -2.14 -5.40
C PHE A 53 5.11 -3.17 -5.35
N THR A 54 5.54 -3.57 -4.15
CA THR A 54 6.57 -4.61 -3.93
C THR A 54 6.00 -6.01 -3.91
N HIS A 55 4.68 -6.18 -4.03
CA HIS A 55 3.97 -7.46 -3.97
C HIS A 55 4.14 -8.23 -2.65
N ASP A 56 4.53 -7.55 -1.56
CA ASP A 56 4.49 -8.10 -0.20
C ASP A 56 3.04 -8.43 0.20
N VAL A 57 2.09 -7.68 -0.34
CA VAL A 57 0.65 -7.93 -0.26
C VAL A 57 0.06 -7.85 -1.66
N LYS A 58 -0.76 -8.84 -2.03
CA LYS A 58 -1.53 -8.82 -3.27
C LYS A 58 -2.95 -8.34 -3.00
N TYR A 59 -3.56 -7.70 -3.97
CA TYR A 59 -4.97 -7.33 -3.93
C TYR A 59 -5.70 -7.94 -5.11
N GLU A 60 -6.99 -8.22 -4.88
CA GLU A 60 -7.96 -8.54 -5.91
C GLU A 60 -9.22 -7.74 -5.56
N LEU A 61 -9.80 -7.08 -6.56
CA LEU A 61 -11.08 -6.41 -6.36
C LEU A 61 -12.18 -7.41 -6.68
N ASP A 62 -13.09 -7.64 -5.74
CA ASP A 62 -14.29 -8.42 -5.98
C ASP A 62 -15.03 -7.86 -7.21
N LYS A 63 -15.35 -8.74 -8.15
CA LYS A 63 -16.12 -8.44 -9.36
C LYS A 63 -17.62 -8.50 -9.08
#